data_AF-A0A7Y3LLD6-F1
#
_entry.id   AF-A0A7Y3LLD6-F1
#
_cell.length_a   1.000
_cell.length_b   1.000
_cell.length_c   1.000
_cell.angle_alpha   90.00
_cell.angle_beta   90.00
_cell.angle_gamma   90.00
#
_symmetry.space_group_name_H-M   'P 1'
#
loop_
_entity.id
_entity.type
_entity.pdbx_description
1 polymer ?
#
loop_
_entity_poly.entity_id
_entity_poly.type
_entity_poly.pdbx_seq_one_letter_code
_entity_poly.pdbx_strand_id
1 'polypeptide(L)' 'MPKMKTDKGAAKRFKITGTGKIRRRQAMKSH' A
#
# COMPACT_ATOMS: atom_id res chain seq x y z
N MET A 1 -11.00 -23.63 -5.46
CA MET A 1 -10.97 -22.52 -4.48
C MET A 1 -10.34 -21.29 -5.13
N PRO A 2 -11.05 -20.16 -5.25
CA PRO A 2 -10.49 -18.95 -5.83
C PRO A 2 -9.49 -18.28 -4.87
N LYS A 3 -8.38 -17.76 -5.39
CA LYS A 3 -7.43 -16.96 -4.60
C LYS A 3 -8.03 -15.59 -4.28
N MET A 4 -7.75 -15.07 -3.09
CA MET A 4 -8.14 -13.70 -2.72
C MET A 4 -7.51 -12.69 -3.69
N LYS A 5 -8.34 -11.77 -4.20
CA LYS A 5 -7.86 -10.70 -5.08
C LYS A 5 -7.24 -9.59 -4.24
N THR A 6 -6.14 -9.04 -4.72
CA THR A 6 -5.49 -7.88 -4.11
C THR A 6 -6.23 -6.61 -4.47
N ASP A 7 -6.45 -5.74 -3.49
CA ASP A 7 -6.94 -4.38 -3.74
C ASP A 7 -5.87 -3.59 -4.52
N LYS A 8 -6.19 -3.27 -5.77
CA LYS A 8 -5.26 -2.57 -6.66
C LYS A 8 -5.05 -1.11 -6.26
N GLY A 9 -6.00 -0.47 -5.58
CA GLY A 9 -5.87 0.89 -5.07
C GLY A 9 -4.88 0.96 -3.91
N ALA A 10 -5.00 0.03 -2.96
CA ALA A 10 -4.10 -0.11 -1.83
C ALA A 10 -2.68 -0.48 -2.30
N ALA A 11 -2.54 -1.42 -3.25
CA ALA A 11 -1.24 -1.83 -3.76
C ALA A 11 -0.45 -0.70 -4.46
N LYS A 12 -1.14 0.32 -4.99
CA LYS A 12 -0.53 1.53 -5.57
C LYS A 12 -0.07 2.53 -4.49
N ARG A 13 -0.75 2.56 -3.33
CA ARG A 13 -0.56 3.56 -2.27
C ARG A 13 0.33 3.09 -1.12
N PHE A 14 0.29 1.80 -0.81
CA PHE A 14 0.95 1.19 0.35
C PHE A 14 1.97 0.15 -0.08
N LYS A 15 3.16 0.18 0.54
CA LYS A 15 4.23 -0.80 0.33
C LYS A 15 4.76 -1.27 1.66
N ILE A 16 5.19 -2.54 1.72
CA ILE A 16 5.81 -3.11 2.91
C ILE A 16 7.33 -2.90 2.82
N THR A 17 7.97 -2.50 3.91
CA THR A 17 9.43 -2.40 4.03
C THR A 17 10.04 -3.78 4.32
N GLY A 18 11.36 -3.95 4.20
CA GLY A 18 12.02 -5.23 4.50
C GLY A 18 11.75 -5.77 5.92
N THR A 19 11.41 -4.90 6.87
CA THR A 19 11.07 -5.26 8.26
C THR A 19 9.56 -5.46 8.48
N GLY A 20 8.73 -5.47 7.44
CA GLY A 20 7.28 -5.69 7.56
C GLY A 20 6.44 -4.43 7.84
N LYS A 21 7.02 -3.23 7.91
CA LYS A 21 6.26 -1.99 8.19
C LYS A 21 5.60 -1.43 6.93
N ILE A 22 4.45 -0.76 7.07
CA ILE A 22 3.75 -0.12 5.96
C ILE A 22 4.31 1.28 5.71
N ARG A 23 4.83 1.51 4.50
CA ARG A 23 5.23 2.82 3.98
C ARG A 23 4.09 3.44 3.16
N ARG A 24 3.80 4.72 3.44
CA ARG A 24 2.81 5.56 2.74
C ARG A 24 3.28 7.01 2.65
N ARG A 25 2.71 7.81 1.74
CA ARG A 25 2.94 9.26 1.69
C ARG A 25 2.08 9.97 2.75
N GLN A 26 2.57 11.11 3.24
CA GLN A 26 1.79 12.02 4.09
C GLN A 26 0.73 12.74 3.26
N ALA A 27 -0.48 12.88 3.80
CA ALA A 27 -1.54 13.62 3.15
C ALA A 27 -1.18 15.11 3.04
N MET A 28 -1.67 15.78 2.00
CA MET A 28 -1.53 17.24 1.79
C MET A 28 -0.11 17.79 1.67
N LYS A 29 0.90 16.92 1.48
CA LYS A 29 2.31 17.34 1.35
C LYS A 29 2.69 17.87 -0.05
N SER A 30 1.79 17.73 -1.02
CA SER A 30 2.06 17.97 -2.44
C SER A 30 1.20 19.07 -3.04
N HIS A 31 0.65 19.96 -2.21
CA HIS A 31 0.04 21.18 -2.73
C HIS A 31 1.13 22.17 -3.14
#